data_AF-A0A429BCY4-F1
#
_entry.id   AF-A0A429BCY4-F1
#
_cell.length_a   1.000
_cell.length_b   1.000
_cell.length_c   1.000
_cell.angle_alpha   90.00
_cell.angle_beta   90.00
_cell.angle_gamma   90.00
#
_symmetry.space_group_name_H-M   'P 1'
#
loop_
_entity.id
_entity.type
_entity.pdbx_description
1 polymer ?
#
loop_
_entity_poly.entity_id
_entity_poly.type
_entity_poly.pdbx_seq_one_letter_code
_entity_poly.pdbx_strand_id
1 'polypeptide(L)'
;MTRMPPGAGMEAVVGSKTSCHQVSFHQRDVPATNLGAGVTPARAAAERLELAARLLGELLPLDAPRRAEVTVFLDFAAASRTDPALRDLAGRAAVGTREFVGLVLARLGSGGVLRPGLRLDVETERLSSLVDGLGVNAVLRPELVSGDDCLEVVRAHLGSLAA
;
A
#
# COMPACT_ATOMS: atom_id res chain seq x y z
N MET A 1 15.57 42.27 46.88
CA MET A 1 14.79 41.02 46.94
C MET A 1 13.91 41.02 45.69
N THR A 2 13.99 40.14 44.70
CA THR A 2 14.49 38.76 44.70
C THR A 2 14.95 38.39 43.29
N ARG A 3 16.15 37.81 43.24
CA ARG A 3 16.84 37.18 42.12
C ARG A 3 16.03 35.95 41.67
N MET A 4 15.71 35.83 40.37
CA MET A 4 15.17 34.59 39.80
C MET A 4 16.22 33.47 39.86
N PRO A 5 15.92 32.29 40.43
CA PRO A 5 16.79 31.13 40.32
C PRO A 5 16.53 30.34 39.02
N PRO A 6 17.54 29.60 38.51
CA PRO A 6 17.51 28.93 37.22
C PRO A 6 17.05 27.47 37.32
N GLY A 7 16.53 26.95 36.20
CA GLY A 7 16.64 25.55 35.78
C GLY A 7 15.99 24.49 36.67
N ALA A 8 14.75 24.12 36.34
CA ALA A 8 14.21 22.80 36.65
C ALA A 8 14.23 21.97 35.35
N GLY A 9 15.09 20.96 35.34
CA GLY A 9 15.23 20.00 34.24
C GLY A 9 13.92 19.26 33.98
N MET A 10 13.58 19.10 32.70
CA MET A 10 12.56 18.16 32.27
C MET A 10 13.21 16.78 32.24
N GLU A 11 13.07 16.03 33.33
CA GLU A 11 13.41 14.60 33.36
C GLU A 11 12.51 13.87 32.36
N ALA A 12 13.15 13.20 31.40
CA ALA A 12 12.52 12.25 30.53
C ALA A 12 12.10 11.02 31.36
N VAL A 13 10.80 10.87 31.61
CA VAL A 13 10.25 9.59 32.05
C VAL A 13 10.27 8.66 30.83
N VAL A 14 11.35 7.90 30.72
CA VAL A 14 11.42 6.69 29.88
C VAL A 14 10.47 5.68 30.49
N GLY A 15 9.24 5.64 29.97
CA GLY A 15 8.30 4.56 30.22
C GLY A 15 8.82 3.28 29.59
N SER A 16 9.36 2.40 30.43
CA SER A 16 9.67 1.00 30.10
C SER A 16 8.43 0.32 29.49
N LYS A 17 8.40 0.15 28.16
CA LYS A 17 7.51 -0.82 27.50
C LYS A 17 8.20 -2.16 27.42
N THR A 18 8.52 -2.72 28.59
CA THR A 18 8.98 -4.12 28.70
C THR A 18 7.91 -4.92 29.42
N SER A 19 6.86 -5.29 28.70
CA SER A 19 6.02 -6.47 28.97
C SER A 19 5.00 -6.62 27.86
N CYS A 20 5.39 -7.23 26.75
CA CYS A 20 4.48 -7.74 25.74
C CYS A 20 4.65 -9.26 25.71
N HIS A 21 4.30 -9.93 26.80
CA HIS A 21 4.23 -11.39 26.83
C HIS A 21 2.95 -11.87 27.52
N GLN A 22 2.34 -12.84 26.84
CA GLN A 22 1.17 -13.65 27.20
C GLN A 22 -0.21 -13.04 26.93
N VAL A 23 -0.58 -13.00 25.65
CA VAL A 23 -1.98 -13.22 25.27
C VAL A 23 -2.14 -14.71 25.02
N SER A 24 -2.70 -15.43 26.00
CA SER A 24 -3.11 -16.82 25.83
C SER A 24 -4.38 -16.85 24.97
N PHE A 25 -4.26 -17.25 23.71
CA PHE A 25 -5.40 -17.54 22.86
C PHE A 25 -5.99 -18.89 23.27
N HIS A 26 -7.08 -18.87 24.03
CA HIS A 26 -7.94 -20.04 24.14
C HIS A 26 -8.61 -20.27 22.78
N GLN A 27 -8.24 -21.39 22.17
CA GLN A 27 -8.83 -21.91 20.95
C GLN A 27 -10.31 -22.21 21.24
N ARG A 28 -11.19 -21.28 20.86
CA ARG A 28 -12.62 -21.56 20.83
C ARG A 28 -12.87 -22.39 19.58
N ASP A 29 -13.40 -23.60 19.77
CA ASP A 29 -13.94 -24.41 18.68
C ASP A 29 -15.05 -23.61 17.99
N VAL A 30 -14.73 -23.11 16.79
CA VAL A 30 -15.73 -22.52 15.90
C VAL A 30 -16.47 -23.71 15.26
N PRO A 31 -17.78 -23.86 15.47
CA PRO A 31 -18.53 -24.94 14.83
C PRO A 31 -18.43 -24.77 13.31
N ALA A 32 -18.09 -25.87 12.63
CA ALA A 32 -18.00 -25.96 11.19
C ALA A 32 -19.36 -25.60 10.56
N THR A 33 -19.58 -24.32 10.32
CA THR A 33 -20.70 -23.85 9.52
C THR A 33 -20.36 -24.21 8.09
N ASN A 34 -21.17 -25.09 7.53
CA ASN A 34 -21.03 -25.66 6.19
C ASN A 34 -21.09 -24.54 5.12
N LEU A 35 -19.93 -23.93 4.80
CA LEU A 35 -19.74 -22.97 3.70
C LEU A 35 -19.51 -23.70 2.37
N GLY A 36 -20.24 -24.79 2.14
CA GLY A 36 -20.19 -25.59 0.91
C GLY A 36 -21.00 -25.01 -0.26
N ALA A 37 -21.21 -23.69 -0.32
CA ALA A 37 -21.91 -23.05 -1.43
C ALA A 37 -20.93 -22.57 -2.51
N GLY A 38 -20.50 -23.50 -3.38
CA GLY A 38 -20.30 -23.27 -4.81
C GLY A 38 -19.49 -22.04 -5.28
N VAL A 39 -18.38 -21.68 -4.63
CA VAL A 39 -17.44 -20.73 -5.25
C VAL A 39 -16.66 -21.46 -6.34
N THR A 40 -16.95 -21.17 -7.60
CA THR A 40 -16.14 -21.69 -8.72
C THR A 40 -14.71 -21.13 -8.64
N PRO A 41 -13.69 -21.87 -9.12
CA PRO A 41 -12.31 -21.38 -9.15
C PRO A 41 -12.19 -20.00 -9.83
N ALA A 42 -12.95 -19.78 -10.90
CA ALA A 42 -13.03 -18.51 -11.62
C ALA A 42 -13.56 -17.36 -10.75
N ARG A 43 -14.64 -17.60 -9.99
CA ARG A 43 -15.18 -16.60 -9.05
C ARG A 43 -14.17 -16.27 -7.95
N ALA A 44 -13.52 -17.28 -7.37
CA ALA A 44 -12.51 -17.07 -6.35
C ALA A 44 -11.30 -16.27 -6.88
N ALA A 45 -10.91 -16.50 -8.14
CA ALA A 45 -9.87 -15.73 -8.81
C ALA A 45 -10.28 -14.26 -9.01
N ALA A 46 -11.50 -14.01 -9.48
CA ALA A 46 -12.04 -12.66 -9.62
C ALA A 46 -12.09 -11.91 -8.29
N GLU A 47 -12.51 -12.56 -7.20
CA GLU A 47 -12.51 -11.96 -5.85
C GLU A 47 -11.09 -11.61 -5.38
N ARG A 48 -10.08 -12.45 -5.69
CA ARG A 48 -8.68 -12.15 -5.38
C ARG A 48 -8.12 -11.00 -6.21
N LEU A 49 -8.48 -10.92 -7.50
CA LEU A 49 -8.10 -9.80 -8.36
C LEU A 49 -8.70 -8.47 -7.87
N GLU A 50 -9.98 -8.47 -7.50
CA GLU A 50 -10.62 -7.28 -6.95
C GLU A 50 -10.01 -6.85 -5.61
N LEU A 51 -9.70 -7.81 -4.73
CA LEU A 51 -8.97 -7.49 -3.49
C LEU A 51 -7.61 -6.86 -3.78
N ALA A 52 -6.86 -7.39 -4.75
CA ALA A 52 -5.58 -6.83 -5.16
C ALA A 52 -5.73 -5.42 -5.74
N ALA A 53 -6.74 -5.18 -6.58
CA ALA A 53 -7.04 -3.86 -7.13
C ALA A 53 -7.32 -2.85 -6.01
N ARG A 54 -8.11 -3.23 -5.00
CA ARG A 54 -8.41 -2.36 -3.83
C ARG A 54 -7.17 -2.07 -2.99
N LEU A 55 -6.32 -3.08 -2.74
CA LEU A 55 -5.06 -2.88 -2.01
C LEU A 55 -4.13 -1.91 -2.72
N LEU A 56 -3.99 -2.05 -4.04
CA LEU A 56 -3.20 -1.13 -4.86
C LEU A 56 -3.85 0.26 -4.96
N GLY A 57 -5.17 0.32 -4.88
CA GLY A 57 -5.96 1.55 -4.82
C GLY A 57 -5.66 2.43 -3.60
N GLU A 58 -5.07 1.89 -2.54
CA GLU A 58 -4.61 2.69 -1.39
C GLU A 58 -3.43 3.60 -1.73
N LEU A 59 -2.72 3.35 -2.85
CA LEU A 59 -1.66 4.22 -3.35
C LEU A 59 -2.18 5.32 -4.29
N LEU A 60 -3.48 5.33 -4.59
CA LEU A 60 -4.08 6.19 -5.62
C LEU A 60 -4.97 7.27 -4.99
N PRO A 61 -5.12 8.44 -5.64
CA PRO A 61 -5.92 9.56 -5.13
C PRO A 61 -7.42 9.34 -5.37
N LEU A 62 -7.98 8.27 -4.80
CA LEU A 62 -9.37 7.85 -5.03
C LEU A 62 -10.39 8.73 -4.31
N ASP A 63 -9.97 9.41 -3.24
CA ASP A 63 -10.78 10.32 -2.44
C ASP A 63 -9.96 11.52 -1.95
N ALA A 64 -10.61 12.47 -1.28
CA ALA A 64 -9.96 13.71 -0.85
C ALA A 64 -8.77 13.48 0.11
N PRO A 65 -8.86 12.61 1.14
CA PRO A 65 -7.71 12.28 1.98
C PRO A 65 -6.54 11.70 1.19
N ARG A 66 -6.76 10.65 0.39
CA ARG A 66 -5.69 10.03 -0.40
C ARG A 66 -5.13 10.97 -1.46
N ARG A 67 -5.95 11.86 -2.02
CA ARG A 67 -5.46 12.91 -2.93
C ARG A 67 -4.48 13.84 -2.25
N ALA A 68 -4.75 14.25 -1.01
CA ALA A 68 -3.82 15.08 -0.24
C ALA A 68 -2.51 14.33 0.04
N GLU A 69 -2.59 13.06 0.42
CA GLU A 69 -1.41 12.20 0.66
C GLU A 69 -0.54 12.05 -0.58
N VAL A 70 -1.14 11.71 -1.73
CA VAL A 70 -0.41 11.57 -3.00
C VAL A 70 0.17 12.93 -3.44
N THR A 71 -0.54 14.04 -3.24
CA THR A 71 -0.01 15.39 -3.54
C THR A 71 1.24 15.69 -2.72
N VAL A 72 1.19 15.46 -1.40
CA VAL A 72 2.34 15.65 -0.51
C VAL A 72 3.50 14.73 -0.91
N PHE A 73 3.20 13.49 -1.29
CA PHE A 73 4.22 12.55 -1.76
C PHE A 73 4.92 13.05 -3.03
N LEU A 74 4.19 13.62 -4.00
CA LEU A 74 4.76 14.19 -5.21
C LEU A 74 5.65 15.40 -4.93
N ASP A 75 5.20 16.31 -4.06
CA ASP A 75 5.99 17.48 -3.65
C ASP A 75 7.27 17.06 -2.93
N PHE A 76 7.16 16.08 -2.03
CA PHE A 76 8.29 15.46 -1.33
C PHE A 76 9.29 14.81 -2.31
N ALA A 77 8.79 14.01 -3.27
CA ALA A 77 9.62 13.36 -4.26
C ALA A 77 10.37 14.39 -5.12
N ALA A 78 9.69 15.47 -5.54
CA ALA A 78 10.30 16.57 -6.28
C ALA A 78 11.39 17.27 -5.46
N ALA A 79 11.11 17.63 -4.21
CA ALA A 79 12.05 18.30 -3.30
C ALA A 79 13.31 17.46 -3.03
N SER A 80 13.16 16.13 -2.93
CA SER A 80 14.28 15.21 -2.65
C SER A 80 15.39 15.22 -3.69
N ARG A 81 15.09 15.68 -4.92
CA ARG A 81 16.08 15.80 -6.00
C ARG A 81 17.16 16.82 -5.65
N THR A 82 16.79 17.89 -4.96
CA THR A 82 17.68 19.01 -4.64
C THR A 82 18.04 19.09 -3.17
N ASP A 83 17.29 18.42 -2.29
CA ASP A 83 17.58 18.37 -0.86
C ASP A 83 18.17 16.99 -0.45
N PRO A 84 19.47 16.91 -0.15
CA PRO A 84 20.12 15.67 0.30
C PRO A 84 19.48 15.06 1.56
N ALA A 85 18.89 15.87 2.44
CA ALA A 85 18.27 15.36 3.68
C ALA A 85 17.04 14.50 3.42
N LEU A 86 16.41 14.64 2.24
CA LEU A 86 15.20 13.91 1.87
C LEU A 86 15.46 12.67 0.99
N ARG A 87 16.66 12.56 0.40
CA ARG A 87 16.99 11.51 -0.60
C ARG A 87 16.82 10.10 -0.06
N ASP A 88 17.34 9.83 1.13
CA ASP A 88 17.28 8.49 1.72
C ASP A 88 15.83 8.08 2.00
N LEU A 89 15.02 9.01 2.49
CA LEU A 89 13.60 8.75 2.74
C LEU A 89 12.85 8.52 1.42
N ALA A 90 13.14 9.30 0.38
CA ALA A 90 12.52 9.15 -0.94
C ALA A 90 12.89 7.82 -1.60
N GLY A 91 14.16 7.42 -1.48
CA GLY A 91 14.63 6.10 -1.94
C GLY A 91 13.90 4.96 -1.23
N ARG A 92 13.76 5.02 0.11
CA ARG A 92 13.01 4.00 0.86
C ARG A 92 11.53 3.96 0.47
N ALA A 93 10.90 5.12 0.25
CA ALA A 93 9.52 5.19 -0.22
C ALA A 93 9.36 4.51 -1.59
N ALA A 94 10.23 4.83 -2.55
CA ALA A 94 10.20 4.23 -3.88
C ALA A 94 10.37 2.70 -3.83
N VAL A 95 11.33 2.21 -3.04
CA VAL A 95 11.55 0.77 -2.83
C VAL A 95 10.32 0.13 -2.18
N GLY A 96 9.77 0.74 -1.12
CA GLY A 96 8.60 0.22 -0.41
C GLY A 96 7.37 0.05 -1.31
N THR A 97 7.12 0.97 -2.25
CA THR A 97 6.05 0.82 -3.24
C THR A 97 6.28 -0.42 -4.13
N ARG A 98 7.52 -0.64 -4.63
CA ARG A 98 7.83 -1.82 -5.45
C ARG A 98 7.68 -3.11 -4.66
N GLU A 99 8.15 -3.12 -3.41
CA GLU A 99 8.01 -4.27 -2.51
C GLU A 99 6.53 -4.61 -2.27
N PHE A 100 5.70 -3.60 -1.99
CA PHE A 100 4.26 -3.79 -1.83
C PHE A 100 3.59 -4.36 -3.08
N VAL A 101 3.86 -3.78 -4.25
CA VAL A 101 3.35 -4.27 -5.54
C VAL A 101 3.80 -5.71 -5.81
N GLY A 102 5.08 -6.01 -5.58
CA GLY A 102 5.64 -7.34 -5.73
C GLY A 102 5.00 -8.37 -4.80
N LEU A 103 4.71 -8.01 -3.55
CA LEU A 103 4.00 -8.87 -2.61
C LEU A 103 2.58 -9.19 -3.08
N VAL A 104 1.86 -8.19 -3.60
CA VAL A 104 0.51 -8.39 -4.16
C VAL A 104 0.56 -9.38 -5.34
N LEU A 105 1.46 -9.17 -6.30
CA LEU A 105 1.61 -10.05 -7.47
C LEU A 105 2.06 -11.46 -7.08
N ALA A 106 3.03 -11.59 -6.16
CA ALA A 106 3.48 -12.88 -5.65
C ALA A 106 2.32 -13.65 -4.98
N ARG A 107 1.46 -12.95 -4.22
CA ARG A 107 0.31 -13.57 -3.58
C ARG A 107 -0.70 -14.08 -4.60
N LEU A 108 -1.02 -13.29 -5.63
CA LEU A 108 -1.88 -13.71 -6.74
C LEU A 108 -1.30 -14.92 -7.49
N GLY A 109 0.01 -14.90 -7.76
CA GLY A 109 0.71 -16.02 -8.42
C GLY A 109 0.66 -17.31 -7.60
N SER A 110 0.96 -17.23 -6.29
CA SER A 110 0.88 -18.38 -5.38
C SER A 110 -0.54 -18.96 -5.25
N GLY A 111 -1.56 -18.14 -5.50
CA GLY A 111 -2.97 -18.54 -5.49
C GLY A 111 -3.48 -19.05 -6.85
N GLY A 112 -2.60 -19.26 -7.83
CA GLY A 112 -2.96 -19.75 -9.17
C GLY A 112 -3.83 -18.79 -9.98
N VAL A 113 -3.83 -17.50 -9.64
CA VAL A 113 -4.64 -16.48 -10.33
C VAL A 113 -3.96 -15.97 -11.59
N LEU A 114 -2.63 -15.86 -11.56
CA LEU A 114 -1.85 -15.30 -12.66
C LEU A 114 -1.49 -16.36 -13.70
N ARG A 115 -1.32 -15.93 -14.95
CA ARG A 115 -0.83 -16.79 -16.04
C ARG A 115 0.52 -17.42 -15.69
N PRO A 116 0.76 -18.67 -16.11
CA PRO A 116 2.07 -19.29 -15.94
C PRO A 116 3.14 -18.58 -16.78
N GLY A 117 4.38 -18.58 -16.29
CA GLY A 117 5.53 -18.03 -17.02
C GLY A 117 5.69 -16.50 -16.94
N LEU A 118 4.85 -15.79 -16.19
CA LEU A 118 5.07 -14.36 -15.93
C LEU A 118 6.37 -14.13 -15.17
N ARG A 119 7.13 -13.15 -15.64
CA ARG A 119 8.29 -12.60 -14.94
C ARG A 119 7.84 -11.58 -13.91
N LEU A 120 7.65 -12.03 -12.67
CA LEU A 120 7.08 -11.18 -11.61
C LEU A 120 7.96 -9.95 -11.33
N ASP A 121 9.27 -10.03 -11.48
CA ASP A 121 10.18 -8.88 -11.37
C ASP A 121 9.84 -7.76 -12.38
N VAL A 122 9.53 -8.15 -13.63
CA VAL A 122 9.14 -7.22 -14.69
C VAL A 122 7.73 -6.70 -14.46
N GLU A 123 6.79 -7.57 -14.10
CA GLU A 123 5.40 -7.16 -13.86
C GLU A 123 5.28 -6.27 -12.61
N THR A 124 6.14 -6.44 -11.60
CA THR A 124 6.24 -5.52 -10.47
C THR A 124 6.66 -4.12 -10.93
N GLU A 125 7.69 -3.99 -11.77
CA GLU A 125 8.10 -2.67 -12.25
C GLU A 125 7.05 -2.04 -13.17
N ARG A 126 6.42 -2.83 -14.04
CA ARG A 126 5.34 -2.36 -14.92
C ARG A 126 4.14 -1.83 -14.14
N LEU A 127 3.67 -2.59 -13.15
CA LEU A 127 2.54 -2.18 -12.33
C LEU A 127 2.88 -1.02 -11.40
N SER A 128 4.10 -0.99 -10.83
CA SER A 128 4.56 0.15 -10.03
C SER A 128 4.60 1.43 -10.87
N SER A 129 5.17 1.36 -12.08
CA SER A 129 5.21 2.49 -13.02
C SER A 129 3.81 2.95 -13.44
N LEU A 130 2.87 2.00 -13.62
CA LEU A 130 1.47 2.32 -13.91
C LEU A 130 0.82 3.08 -12.75
N VAL A 131 0.97 2.59 -11.52
CA VAL A 131 0.41 3.23 -10.32
C VAL A 131 1.00 4.63 -10.12
N ASP A 132 2.32 4.78 -10.25
CA ASP A 132 3.00 6.08 -10.14
C ASP A 132 2.46 7.07 -11.18
N GLY A 133 2.34 6.65 -12.44
CA GLY A 133 1.82 7.47 -13.54
C GLY A 133 0.36 7.88 -13.34
N LEU A 134 -0.48 6.96 -12.85
CA LEU A 134 -1.87 7.26 -12.51
C LEU A 134 -1.97 8.30 -11.38
N GLY A 135 -1.17 8.15 -10.33
CA GLY A 135 -1.11 9.10 -9.21
C GLY A 135 -0.72 10.51 -9.66
N VAL A 136 0.33 10.62 -10.47
CA VAL A 136 0.75 11.90 -11.07
C VAL A 136 -0.36 12.51 -11.92
N ASN A 137 -0.97 11.74 -12.82
CA ASN A 137 -2.00 12.24 -13.72
C ASN A 137 -3.25 12.69 -12.97
N ALA A 138 -3.73 11.90 -12.01
CA ALA A 138 -4.96 12.21 -11.28
C ALA A 138 -4.80 13.35 -10.25
N VAL A 139 -3.57 13.63 -9.78
CA VAL A 139 -3.29 14.82 -8.97
C VAL A 139 -3.16 16.06 -9.84
N LEU A 140 -2.40 16.00 -10.94
CA LEU A 140 -2.10 17.18 -11.76
C LEU A 140 -3.24 17.56 -12.71
N ARG A 141 -4.00 16.58 -13.19
CA ARG A 141 -5.07 16.71 -14.20
C ARG A 141 -6.35 15.95 -13.75
N PRO A 142 -6.92 16.29 -12.59
CA PRO A 142 -8.10 15.59 -12.06
C PRO A 142 -9.33 15.69 -12.98
N GLU A 143 -9.35 16.65 -13.90
CA GLU A 143 -10.39 16.79 -14.92
C GLU A 143 -10.26 15.79 -16.08
N LEU A 144 -9.11 15.12 -16.23
CA LEU A 144 -8.84 14.12 -17.27
C LEU A 144 -8.82 12.69 -16.75
N VAL A 145 -8.38 12.50 -15.50
CA VAL A 145 -8.26 11.19 -14.87
C VAL A 145 -8.85 11.27 -13.47
N SER A 146 -10.02 10.67 -13.29
CA SER A 146 -10.67 10.56 -11.99
C SER A 146 -10.06 9.42 -11.16
N GLY A 147 -10.40 9.37 -9.86
CA GLY A 147 -10.02 8.24 -9.00
C GLY A 147 -10.58 6.91 -9.51
N ASP A 148 -11.82 6.93 -9.98
CA ASP A 148 -12.48 5.73 -10.55
C ASP A 148 -11.75 5.25 -11.81
N ASP A 149 -11.32 6.17 -12.68
CA ASP A 149 -10.51 5.83 -13.87
C ASP A 149 -9.20 5.15 -13.48
N CYS A 150 -8.51 5.64 -12.43
CA CYS A 150 -7.29 5.02 -11.93
C CYS A 150 -7.54 3.57 -11.48
N LEU A 151 -8.62 3.34 -10.73
CA LEU A 151 -8.94 2.01 -10.23
C LEU A 151 -9.34 1.05 -11.36
N GLU A 152 -10.08 1.53 -12.35
CA GLU A 152 -10.41 0.76 -13.56
C GLU A 152 -9.17 0.37 -14.36
N VAL A 153 -8.21 1.27 -14.52
CA VAL A 153 -6.94 0.97 -15.20
C VAL A 153 -6.14 -0.10 -14.44
N VAL A 154 -6.11 -0.05 -13.10
CA VAL A 154 -5.47 -1.10 -12.28
C VAL A 154 -6.19 -2.44 -12.44
N ARG A 155 -7.53 -2.46 -12.37
CA ARG A 155 -8.33 -3.67 -12.61
C ARG A 155 -8.05 -4.27 -13.98
N ALA A 156 -8.05 -3.45 -15.03
CA ALA A 156 -7.76 -3.89 -16.39
C ALA A 156 -6.34 -4.47 -16.51
N HIS A 157 -5.35 -3.84 -15.89
CA HIS A 157 -3.98 -4.36 -15.87
C HIS A 157 -3.91 -5.72 -15.17
N LEU A 158 -4.46 -5.85 -13.96
CA LEU A 158 -4.48 -7.13 -13.22
C LEU A 158 -5.24 -8.22 -13.98
N GLY A 159 -6.37 -7.88 -14.60
CA GLY A 159 -7.12 -8.80 -15.46
C GLY A 159 -6.28 -9.30 -16.65
N SER A 160 -5.43 -8.45 -17.24
CA SER A 160 -4.52 -8.87 -18.31
C SER A 160 -3.44 -9.85 -17.86
N LEU A 161 -3.15 -9.94 -16.55
CA LEU A 161 -2.19 -10.88 -15.99
C LEU A 161 -2.84 -12.21 -15.57
N ALA A 162 -4.17 -12.26 -15.47
CA ALA A 162 -4.93 -13.42 -15.01
C ALA A 162 -4.97 -14.57 -16.03
N ALA A 163 -5.05 -15.80 -15.51
CA ALA A 163 -5.04 -17.07 -16.28
C ALA A 163 -6.32 -17.35 -17.06
#